data_AF-A0ABD5W3B0-F1
#
_entry.id   AF-A0ABD5W3B0-F1
#
_cell.length_a   1.000
_cell.length_b   1.000
_cell.length_c   1.000
_cell.angle_alpha   90.00
_cell.angle_beta   90.00
_cell.angle_gamma   90.00
#
_symmetry.space_group_name_H-M   'P 1'
#
loop_
_entity.id
_entity.type
_entity.pdbx_description
1 polymer ?
#
loop_
_entity_poly.entity_id
_entity_poly.type
_entity_poly.pdbx_seq_one_letter_code
_entity_poly.pdbx_strand_id
1 'polypeptide(L)'
;MDNYRIGTENDDARAQVGIGTLIVFIAMVLVAAIAAGVLINTAGFLQTQAQDTGTESTSQVADNLNVITTAGNVSDASRVNILRLGVQPAAGAGDINLAKFTLQYVSDDEFANVVVGNDSTGQAAGDTTPENIGLTAQSIDDQAEFAIEVVTAENEDDVVMTDGADRYELIVPLNIGLTNVSYPVYNSTGDNVSDGSANIAGQGGLPPGLDEGDSAQITITTEVGAQTVTFIQVPDSLTGDDPGDTINV
;
A
#
# COMPACT_ATOMS: atom_id res chain seq x y z
N MET A 1 -82.51 -50.37 -34.20
CA MET A 1 -81.12 -50.84 -34.07
C MET A 1 -80.22 -49.73 -34.57
N ASP A 2 -79.16 -49.50 -33.82
CA ASP A 2 -78.44 -48.23 -33.72
C ASP A 2 -77.68 -47.83 -35.00
N ASN A 3 -77.81 -46.56 -35.37
CA ASN A 3 -76.89 -45.92 -36.29
C ASN A 3 -75.82 -45.19 -35.47
N TYR A 4 -74.68 -45.85 -35.29
CA TYR A 4 -73.50 -45.32 -34.62
C TYR A 4 -72.84 -44.25 -35.51
N ARG A 5 -72.78 -43.00 -35.02
CA ARG A 5 -71.99 -41.91 -35.63
C ARG A 5 -70.51 -42.18 -35.37
N ILE A 6 -69.76 -42.50 -36.41
CA ILE A 6 -68.29 -42.49 -36.44
C ILE A 6 -67.86 -41.23 -37.21
N GLY A 7 -66.94 -40.42 -36.66
CA GLY A 7 -66.08 -39.59 -37.52
C GLY A 7 -65.64 -38.18 -37.11
N THR A 8 -65.61 -37.77 -35.83
CA THR A 8 -64.99 -36.47 -35.46
C THR A 8 -64.02 -36.51 -34.26
N GLU A 9 -64.08 -37.53 -33.40
CA GLU A 9 -63.25 -37.57 -32.17
C GLU A 9 -61.75 -37.80 -32.43
N ASN A 10 -61.38 -38.48 -33.54
CA ASN A 10 -59.98 -38.78 -33.85
C ASN A 10 -59.20 -37.59 -34.44
N ASP A 11 -59.88 -36.67 -35.13
CA ASP A 11 -59.24 -35.49 -35.73
C ASP A 11 -59.03 -34.39 -34.67
N ASP A 12 -60.01 -34.21 -33.77
CA ASP A 12 -59.89 -33.31 -32.62
C ASP A 12 -58.78 -33.77 -31.66
N ALA A 13 -58.63 -35.08 -31.43
CA ALA A 13 -57.53 -35.62 -30.63
C ALA A 13 -56.14 -35.35 -31.25
N ARG A 14 -56.01 -35.41 -32.58
CA ARG A 14 -54.75 -35.08 -33.28
C ARG A 14 -54.46 -33.59 -33.25
N ALA A 15 -55.47 -32.75 -33.43
CA ALA A 15 -55.36 -31.30 -33.29
C ALA A 15 -54.95 -30.91 -31.86
N GLN A 16 -55.53 -31.57 -30.84
CA GLN A 16 -55.21 -31.36 -29.43
C GLN A 16 -53.76 -31.76 -29.09
N VAL A 17 -53.28 -32.89 -29.60
CA VAL A 17 -51.87 -33.29 -29.42
C VAL A 17 -50.92 -32.28 -30.09
N GLY A 18 -51.26 -31.81 -31.30
CA GLY A 18 -50.49 -30.78 -32.00
C GLY A 18 -50.37 -29.49 -31.21
N ILE A 19 -51.48 -29.00 -30.65
CA ILE A 19 -51.49 -27.81 -29.78
C ILE A 19 -50.64 -28.05 -28.52
N GLY A 20 -50.74 -29.23 -27.90
CA GLY A 20 -49.94 -29.60 -26.74
C GLY A 20 -48.43 -29.57 -27.02
N THR A 21 -47.99 -30.09 -28.17
CA THR A 21 -46.58 -30.05 -28.58
C THR A 21 -46.07 -28.62 -28.82
N LEU A 22 -46.92 -27.76 -29.40
CA LEU A 22 -46.58 -26.36 -29.66
C LEU A 22 -46.43 -25.55 -28.36
N ILE A 23 -47.28 -25.81 -27.37
CA ILE A 23 -47.20 -25.19 -26.04
C ILE A 23 -45.88 -25.58 -25.35
N VAL A 24 -45.53 -26.87 -25.34
CA VAL A 24 -44.28 -27.34 -24.71
C VAL A 24 -43.06 -26.79 -25.42
N PHE A 25 -43.11 -26.68 -26.76
CA PHE A 25 -42.03 -26.10 -27.53
C PHE A 25 -41.77 -24.64 -27.14
N ILE A 26 -42.82 -23.82 -27.08
CA ILE A 26 -42.71 -22.41 -26.67
C ILE A 26 -42.21 -22.31 -25.21
N ALA A 27 -42.75 -23.13 -24.31
CA ALA A 27 -42.32 -23.15 -22.91
C ALA A 27 -40.83 -23.48 -22.77
N MET A 28 -40.33 -24.50 -23.50
CA MET A 28 -38.92 -24.87 -23.48
C MET A 28 -38.02 -23.75 -24.02
N VAL A 29 -38.45 -23.07 -25.09
CA VAL A 29 -37.71 -21.93 -25.64
C VAL A 29 -37.64 -20.77 -24.64
N LEU A 30 -38.73 -20.48 -23.91
CA LEU A 30 -38.73 -19.42 -22.89
C LEU A 30 -37.82 -19.76 -21.70
N VAL A 31 -37.86 -21.01 -21.21
CA VAL A 31 -36.97 -21.47 -20.15
C VAL A 31 -35.50 -21.39 -20.61
N ALA A 32 -35.21 -21.84 -21.83
CA ALA A 32 -33.87 -21.75 -22.41
C ALA A 32 -33.39 -20.30 -22.54
N ALA A 33 -34.27 -19.37 -22.93
CA ALA A 33 -33.94 -17.95 -23.04
C ALA A 33 -33.60 -17.32 -21.67
N ILE A 34 -34.39 -17.62 -20.63
CA ILE A 34 -34.11 -17.16 -19.26
C ILE A 34 -32.80 -17.75 -18.75
N ALA A 35 -32.59 -19.06 -18.94
CA ALA A 35 -31.37 -19.75 -18.54
C ALA A 35 -30.13 -19.16 -19.25
N ALA A 36 -30.22 -18.87 -20.56
CA ALA A 36 -29.16 -18.21 -21.30
C ALA A 36 -28.88 -16.80 -20.78
N GLY A 37 -29.91 -16.03 -20.43
CA GLY A 37 -29.76 -14.71 -19.82
C GLY A 37 -28.99 -14.76 -18.49
N VAL A 38 -29.29 -15.75 -17.64
CA VAL A 38 -28.56 -15.98 -16.39
C VAL A 38 -27.10 -16.35 -16.69
N LEU A 39 -26.85 -17.28 -17.62
CA LEU A 39 -25.50 -17.70 -17.99
C LEU A 39 -24.64 -16.54 -18.52
N ILE A 40 -25.20 -15.66 -19.36
CA ILE A 40 -24.50 -14.48 -19.88
C ILE A 40 -24.17 -13.50 -18.75
N ASN A 41 -25.13 -13.25 -17.86
CA ASN A 41 -24.91 -12.33 -16.74
C ASN A 41 -23.83 -12.86 -15.78
N THR A 42 -23.89 -14.15 -15.44
CA THR A 42 -22.85 -14.80 -14.62
C THR A 42 -21.49 -14.78 -15.33
N ALA A 43 -21.44 -15.05 -16.63
CA ALA A 43 -20.20 -14.99 -17.40
C ALA A 43 -19.61 -13.57 -17.43
N GLY A 44 -20.46 -12.55 -17.60
CA GLY A 44 -20.04 -11.15 -17.54
C GLY A 44 -19.49 -10.76 -16.17
N PHE A 45 -20.18 -11.13 -15.09
CA PHE A 45 -19.71 -10.90 -13.72
C PHE A 45 -18.35 -11.57 -13.46
N LEU A 46 -18.20 -12.85 -13.85
CA LEU A 46 -16.95 -13.58 -13.68
C LEU A 46 -15.83 -13.00 -14.55
N GLN A 47 -16.13 -12.48 -15.73
CA GLN A 47 -15.16 -11.83 -16.61
C GLN A 47 -14.60 -10.55 -15.97
N THR A 48 -15.47 -9.67 -15.48
CA THR A 48 -15.05 -8.45 -14.78
C THR A 48 -14.23 -8.79 -13.55
N GLN A 49 -14.72 -9.71 -12.71
CA GLN A 49 -13.97 -10.18 -11.54
C GLN A 49 -12.59 -10.75 -11.91
N ALA A 50 -12.50 -11.53 -12.99
CA ALA A 50 -11.23 -12.09 -13.45
C ALA A 50 -10.28 -11.02 -14.00
N GLN A 51 -10.79 -9.97 -14.66
CA GLN A 51 -10.00 -8.84 -15.11
C GLN A 51 -9.46 -8.04 -13.92
N ASP A 52 -10.33 -7.66 -12.98
CA ASP A 52 -9.95 -6.90 -11.79
C ASP A 52 -8.92 -7.65 -10.95
N THR A 53 -9.12 -8.95 -10.75
CA THR A 53 -8.15 -9.81 -10.03
C THR A 53 -6.84 -9.91 -10.81
N GLY A 54 -6.89 -9.95 -12.15
CA GLY A 54 -5.72 -10.01 -13.01
C GLY A 54 -4.90 -8.72 -12.97
N THR A 55 -5.57 -7.56 -12.99
CA THR A 55 -4.90 -6.26 -12.86
C THR A 55 -4.29 -6.10 -11.47
N GLU A 56 -5.04 -6.39 -10.40
CA GLU A 56 -4.55 -6.30 -9.02
C GLU A 56 -3.35 -7.22 -8.78
N SER A 57 -3.41 -8.47 -9.26
CA SER A 57 -2.30 -9.42 -9.12
C SER A 57 -1.07 -8.98 -9.90
N THR A 58 -1.24 -8.30 -11.04
CA THR A 58 -0.12 -7.78 -11.83
C THR A 58 0.49 -6.56 -11.14
N SER A 59 -0.33 -5.65 -10.63
CA SER A 59 0.11 -4.50 -9.84
C SER A 59 0.83 -4.92 -8.57
N GLN A 60 0.31 -5.89 -7.81
CA GLN A 60 0.95 -6.36 -6.58
C GLN A 60 2.38 -6.89 -6.78
N VAL A 61 2.70 -7.44 -7.96
CA VAL A 61 4.05 -7.94 -8.27
C VAL A 61 4.92 -6.91 -8.99
N ALA A 62 4.33 -6.02 -9.78
CA ALA A 62 5.04 -5.02 -10.57
C ALA A 62 5.31 -3.73 -9.80
N ASP A 63 4.33 -3.26 -9.02
CA ASP A 63 4.34 -1.99 -8.28
C ASP A 63 5.08 -2.15 -6.95
N ASN A 64 6.31 -2.62 -7.07
CA ASN A 64 7.25 -2.79 -5.98
C ASN A 64 8.28 -1.65 -6.00
N LEU A 65 9.03 -1.51 -4.91
CA LEU A 65 10.09 -0.51 -4.80
C LEU A 65 11.41 -1.16 -4.43
N ASN A 66 12.49 -0.41 -4.62
CA ASN A 66 13.82 -0.80 -4.20
C ASN A 66 14.31 0.20 -3.15
N VAL A 67 14.85 -0.33 -2.05
CA VAL A 67 15.62 0.46 -1.09
C VAL A 67 17.05 0.55 -1.62
N ILE A 68 17.53 1.76 -1.88
CA ILE A 68 18.85 2.03 -2.46
C ILE A 68 19.88 2.49 -1.43
N THR A 69 19.43 3.14 -0.36
CA THR A 69 20.28 3.64 0.71
C THR A 69 19.61 3.41 2.06
N THR A 70 20.42 3.05 3.05
CA THR A 70 20.03 2.91 4.45
C THR A 70 21.06 3.67 5.28
N ALA A 71 20.60 4.70 5.98
CA ALA A 71 21.47 5.56 6.76
C ALA A 71 20.85 5.83 8.14
N GLY A 72 21.68 5.84 9.17
CA GLY A 72 21.31 6.13 10.54
C GLY A 72 21.90 7.45 11.01
N ASN A 73 21.15 8.23 11.78
CA ASN A 73 21.70 9.39 12.48
C ASN A 73 22.10 9.02 13.91
N VAL A 74 23.31 9.41 14.31
CA VAL A 74 23.81 9.17 15.67
C VAL A 74 23.37 10.30 16.60
N SER A 75 22.75 9.95 17.71
CA SER A 75 22.33 10.89 18.76
C SER A 75 23.43 11.16 19.80
N ASP A 76 23.20 12.18 20.63
CA ASP A 76 24.04 12.50 21.80
C ASP A 76 24.22 11.33 22.80
N ALA A 77 23.34 10.34 22.75
CA ALA A 77 23.38 9.15 23.60
C ALA A 77 24.26 8.01 23.03
N SER A 78 24.95 8.23 21.91
CA SER A 78 25.67 7.18 21.15
C SER A 78 24.74 6.05 20.71
N ARG A 79 23.55 6.42 20.22
CA ARG A 79 22.53 5.51 19.69
C ARG A 79 21.97 6.05 18.39
N VAL A 80 21.48 5.19 17.52
CA VAL A 80 20.77 5.62 16.31
C VAL A 80 19.35 6.07 16.70
N ASN A 81 19.01 7.32 16.39
CA ASN A 81 17.69 7.91 16.70
C ASN A 81 16.82 8.16 15.47
N ILE A 82 17.41 8.18 14.28
CA ILE A 82 16.69 8.38 13.01
C ILE A 82 17.24 7.40 12.01
N LEU A 83 16.35 6.77 11.27
CA LEU A 83 16.67 5.99 10.10
C LEU A 83 16.18 6.70 8.84
N ARG A 84 17.04 6.76 7.84
CA ARG A 84 16.79 7.30 6.52
C ARG A 84 16.86 6.17 5.50
N LEU A 85 15.77 5.96 4.78
CA LEU A 85 15.69 4.97 3.70
C LEU A 85 15.48 5.66 2.37
N GLY A 86 16.50 5.65 1.51
CA GLY A 86 16.33 6.07 0.13
C GLY A 86 15.60 5.00 -0.65
N VAL A 87 14.47 5.36 -1.25
CA VAL A 87 13.59 4.47 -2.01
C VAL A 87 13.42 4.97 -3.44
N GLN A 88 13.32 4.04 -4.37
CA GLN A 88 12.98 4.30 -5.78
C GLN A 88 12.01 3.22 -6.27
N PRO A 89 11.16 3.50 -7.29
CA PRO A 89 10.29 2.48 -7.85
C PRO A 89 11.10 1.37 -8.54
N ALA A 90 10.57 0.15 -8.54
CA ALA A 90 11.18 -0.97 -9.25
C ALA A 90 11.00 -0.82 -10.77
N ALA A 91 11.84 -1.49 -11.55
CA ALA A 91 11.73 -1.45 -13.00
C ALA A 91 10.40 -2.06 -13.46
N GLY A 92 9.56 -1.25 -14.13
CA GLY A 92 8.25 -1.66 -14.60
C GLY A 92 7.13 -1.52 -13.58
N ALA A 93 7.40 -0.92 -12.41
CA ALA A 93 6.36 -0.42 -11.53
C ALA A 93 5.56 0.69 -12.22
N GLY A 94 4.26 0.74 -11.98
CA GLY A 94 3.43 1.90 -12.25
C GLY A 94 3.60 2.97 -11.17
N ASP A 95 2.61 3.84 -11.06
CA ASP A 95 2.63 4.94 -10.10
C ASP A 95 2.53 4.42 -8.67
N ILE A 96 3.47 4.80 -7.80
CA ILE A 96 3.49 4.36 -6.41
C ILE A 96 3.30 5.56 -5.48
N ASN A 97 2.21 5.53 -4.70
CA ASN A 97 1.89 6.59 -3.74
C ASN A 97 2.51 6.29 -2.36
N LEU A 98 3.47 7.12 -1.95
CA LEU A 98 4.21 6.97 -0.69
C LEU A 98 3.35 7.30 0.54
N ALA A 99 2.33 8.15 0.39
CA ALA A 99 1.42 8.50 1.49
C ALA A 99 0.53 7.32 1.95
N LYS A 100 0.48 6.23 1.18
CA LYS A 100 -0.29 5.03 1.53
C LYS A 100 0.57 3.87 2.00
N PHE A 101 1.84 4.14 2.28
CA PHE A 101 2.74 3.12 2.77
C PHE A 101 2.52 2.82 4.24
N THR A 102 2.78 1.57 4.58
CA THR A 102 2.93 1.13 5.95
C THR A 102 4.29 0.49 6.11
N LEU A 103 5.01 0.90 7.15
CA LEU A 103 6.31 0.36 7.51
C LEU A 103 6.12 -0.50 8.76
N GLN A 104 6.72 -1.68 8.75
CA GLN A 104 6.83 -2.53 9.92
C GLN A 104 8.29 -2.64 10.29
N TYR A 105 8.62 -2.23 11.50
CA TYR A 105 9.92 -2.38 12.10
C TYR A 105 9.90 -3.55 13.08
N VAL A 106 10.94 -4.38 13.02
CA VAL A 106 11.17 -5.50 13.94
C VAL A 106 12.64 -5.51 14.36
N SER A 107 12.88 -5.47 15.66
CA SER A 107 14.18 -5.78 16.28
C SER A 107 14.03 -6.94 17.26
N ASP A 108 15.12 -7.38 17.90
CA ASP A 108 15.20 -8.63 18.66
C ASP A 108 14.04 -8.89 19.65
N ASP A 109 13.55 -7.86 20.33
CA ASP A 109 12.47 -7.99 21.33
C ASP A 109 11.31 -7.00 21.13
N GLU A 110 11.32 -6.20 20.06
CA GLU A 110 10.37 -5.11 19.87
C GLU A 110 9.85 -5.01 18.43
N PHE A 111 8.63 -4.53 18.30
CA PHE A 111 7.98 -4.30 17.02
C PHE A 111 7.27 -2.95 17.01
N ALA A 112 7.24 -2.32 15.85
CA ALA A 112 6.53 -1.06 15.64
C ALA A 112 5.91 -1.02 14.25
N ASN A 113 4.69 -0.49 14.16
CA ASN A 113 4.07 -0.15 12.90
C ASN A 113 4.17 1.36 12.73
N VAL A 114 4.71 1.79 11.60
CA VAL A 114 4.96 3.19 11.27
C VAL A 114 4.14 3.55 10.03
N VAL A 115 3.39 4.63 10.11
CA VAL A 115 2.57 5.17 9.02
C VAL A 115 3.12 6.51 8.57
N VAL A 116 2.67 7.03 7.43
CA VAL A 116 3.11 8.34 6.98
C VAL A 116 2.69 9.43 7.97
N GLY A 117 3.54 10.42 8.17
CA GLY A 117 3.23 11.62 8.95
C GLY A 117 2.08 12.42 8.36
N ASN A 118 1.43 13.20 9.21
CA ASN A 118 0.29 14.01 8.78
C ASN A 118 0.76 15.28 8.06
N ASP A 119 0.02 15.67 7.03
CA ASP A 119 0.07 17.03 6.48
C ASP A 119 -0.34 18.04 7.57
N SER A 120 0.17 19.27 7.53
CA SER A 120 -0.39 20.46 8.20
C SER A 120 -1.93 20.59 8.14
N THR A 121 -2.58 19.93 7.16
CA THR A 121 -4.04 19.83 7.00
C THR A 121 -4.70 18.60 7.65
N GLY A 122 -3.92 17.68 8.21
CA GLY A 122 -4.36 16.59 9.08
C GLY A 122 -4.53 15.20 8.45
N GLN A 123 -4.13 14.99 7.19
CA GLN A 123 -3.97 13.68 6.56
C GLN A 123 -3.02 13.79 5.35
N ALA A 124 -1.98 12.97 5.26
CA ALA A 124 -1.22 12.83 4.02
C ALA A 124 -2.05 12.04 3.00
N ALA A 125 -2.56 12.74 1.98
CA ALA A 125 -3.09 12.12 0.77
C ALA A 125 -2.02 12.21 -0.33
N GLY A 126 -2.04 11.33 -1.33
CA GLY A 126 -1.01 11.33 -2.39
C GLY A 126 -0.82 12.63 -3.18
N ASP A 127 -1.72 13.59 -3.03
CA ASP A 127 -1.68 14.94 -3.63
C ASP A 127 -1.13 15.99 -2.64
N THR A 128 -0.46 15.56 -1.57
CA THR A 128 0.21 16.46 -0.62
C THR A 128 1.66 16.66 -1.03
N THR A 129 2.13 17.89 -0.92
CA THR A 129 3.54 18.20 -1.16
C THR A 129 4.38 17.56 -0.04
N PRO A 130 5.55 17.00 -0.35
CA PRO A 130 6.46 16.42 0.64
C PRO A 130 6.80 17.37 1.80
N GLU A 131 6.96 18.67 1.52
CA GLU A 131 7.24 19.70 2.54
C GLU A 131 6.12 19.82 3.59
N ASN A 132 4.89 19.43 3.24
CA ASN A 132 3.76 19.43 4.15
C ASN A 132 3.69 18.14 4.98
N ILE A 133 4.30 17.03 4.52
CA ILE A 133 4.38 15.77 5.27
C ILE A 133 5.46 15.91 6.34
N GLY A 134 5.02 16.13 7.56
CA GLY A 134 5.90 16.26 8.71
C GLY A 134 5.60 15.21 9.77
N LEU A 135 6.61 14.97 10.60
CA LEU A 135 6.42 14.33 11.89
C LEU A 135 5.64 15.28 12.79
N THR A 136 4.37 14.97 13.05
CA THR A 136 3.54 15.84 13.90
C THR A 136 3.57 15.36 15.35
N ALA A 137 3.51 16.30 16.31
CA ALA A 137 3.40 15.97 17.73
C ALA A 137 2.00 15.46 18.13
N GLN A 138 1.10 15.32 17.16
CA GLN A 138 -0.26 14.83 17.35
C GLN A 138 -0.47 13.60 16.46
N SER A 139 0.23 12.52 16.79
CA SER A 139 -0.17 11.19 16.34
C SER A 139 -1.64 11.01 16.69
N ILE A 140 -2.48 10.89 15.68
CA ILE A 140 -3.85 10.47 15.88
C ILE A 140 -3.75 9.01 16.37
N ASP A 141 -4.08 8.75 17.65
CA ASP A 141 -4.15 7.39 18.23
C ASP A 141 -2.82 6.69 18.55
N ASP A 142 -1.79 7.41 19.04
CA ASP A 142 -0.52 6.83 19.54
C ASP A 142 0.21 5.94 18.50
N GLN A 143 0.12 6.27 17.20
CA GLN A 143 0.83 5.56 16.12
C GLN A 143 2.16 6.25 15.81
N ALA A 144 3.18 5.45 15.43
CA ALA A 144 4.45 5.96 14.96
C ALA A 144 4.31 6.54 13.55
N GLU A 145 4.88 7.73 13.32
CA GLU A 145 4.87 8.42 12.02
C GLU A 145 6.27 8.42 11.37
N PHE A 146 6.36 8.37 10.04
CA PHE A 146 7.57 8.65 9.25
C PHE A 146 7.33 9.85 8.32
N ALA A 147 8.35 10.66 8.08
CA ALA A 147 8.29 11.75 7.11
C ALA A 147 8.84 11.32 5.74
N ILE A 148 8.51 12.08 4.70
CA ILE A 148 8.97 11.84 3.33
C ILE A 148 9.72 13.09 2.86
N GLU A 149 10.93 12.89 2.35
CA GLU A 149 11.75 13.93 1.74
C GLU A 149 12.01 13.58 0.27
N VAL A 150 12.05 14.59 -0.61
CA VAL A 150 12.34 14.39 -2.03
C VAL A 150 13.84 14.49 -2.26
N VAL A 151 14.41 13.50 -2.93
CA VAL A 151 15.79 13.57 -3.41
C VAL A 151 15.81 13.98 -4.89
N THR A 152 14.96 13.36 -5.70
CA THR A 152 14.80 13.69 -7.12
C THR A 152 13.43 13.19 -7.55
N ALA A 153 12.56 14.05 -8.08
CA ALA A 153 11.28 13.63 -8.63
C ALA A 153 10.97 14.40 -9.91
N GLU A 154 10.19 13.82 -10.82
CA GLU A 154 9.63 14.57 -11.95
C GLU A 154 8.65 15.66 -11.46
N ASN A 155 7.86 15.34 -10.43
CA ASN A 155 6.98 16.28 -9.73
C ASN A 155 7.36 16.36 -8.24
N GLU A 156 7.79 17.52 -7.79
CA GLU A 156 8.13 17.75 -6.37
C GLU A 156 6.92 18.22 -5.54
N ASP A 157 5.77 18.47 -6.18
CA ASP A 157 4.55 18.94 -5.51
C ASP A 157 3.69 17.78 -4.98
N ASP A 158 4.07 16.52 -5.22
CA ASP A 158 3.37 15.34 -4.72
C ASP A 158 4.35 14.28 -4.18
N VAL A 159 3.79 13.27 -3.52
CA VAL A 159 4.55 12.12 -2.99
C VAL A 159 4.22 10.84 -3.75
N VAL A 160 4.03 10.98 -5.07
CA VAL A 160 3.78 9.86 -5.97
C VAL A 160 5.01 9.65 -6.85
N MET A 161 5.61 8.47 -6.76
CA MET A 161 6.61 8.03 -7.72
C MET A 161 5.91 7.74 -9.04
N THR A 162 6.22 8.53 -10.07
CA THR A 162 5.63 8.41 -11.41
C THR A 162 6.66 7.98 -12.46
N ASP A 163 7.95 8.21 -12.21
CA ASP A 163 9.04 7.78 -13.08
C ASP A 163 10.05 6.86 -12.37
N GLY A 164 10.71 6.00 -13.17
CA GLY A 164 11.79 5.11 -12.72
C GLY A 164 13.01 5.84 -12.12
N ALA A 165 13.14 7.15 -12.38
CA ALA A 165 14.17 8.01 -11.82
C ALA A 165 13.76 8.71 -10.52
N ASP A 166 12.51 8.57 -10.07
CA ASP A 166 12.07 9.20 -8.84
C ASP A 166 12.72 8.54 -7.62
N ARG A 167 13.19 9.37 -6.70
CA ARG A 167 13.94 9.03 -5.51
C ARG A 167 13.42 9.86 -4.36
N TYR A 168 12.94 9.17 -3.34
CA TYR A 168 12.45 9.77 -2.10
C TYR A 168 13.21 9.16 -0.93
N GLU A 169 13.29 9.89 0.17
CA GLU A 169 13.86 9.42 1.42
C GLU A 169 12.75 9.32 2.47
N LEU A 170 12.65 8.14 3.10
CA LEU A 170 11.74 7.92 4.22
C LEU A 170 12.50 8.15 5.52
N ILE A 171 12.02 9.05 6.36
CA ILE A 171 12.65 9.44 7.62
C ILE A 171 11.83 8.84 8.76
N VAL A 172 12.37 7.79 9.38
CA VAL A 172 11.74 7.05 10.47
C VAL A 172 12.42 7.42 11.80
N PRO A 173 11.73 8.10 12.72
CA PRO A 173 12.25 8.37 14.05
C PRO A 173 12.26 7.08 14.91
N LEU A 174 13.26 6.96 15.78
CA LEU A 174 13.40 5.87 16.72
C LEU A 174 13.32 6.41 18.17
N ASN A 175 12.69 5.63 19.04
CA ASN A 175 12.54 5.91 20.45
C ASN A 175 13.82 5.59 21.22
N ILE A 176 14.59 6.63 21.52
CA ILE A 176 15.76 6.55 22.40
C ILE A 176 15.47 7.01 23.84
N GLY A 177 14.19 7.06 24.25
CA GLY A 177 13.78 7.54 25.58
C GLY A 177 13.81 9.06 25.71
N LEU A 178 13.87 9.79 24.59
CA LEU A 178 13.81 11.25 24.53
C LEU A 178 12.38 11.72 24.29
N THR A 179 12.03 12.89 24.86
CA THR A 179 10.72 13.54 24.65
C THR A 179 10.68 14.38 23.38
N ASN A 180 11.84 14.79 22.88
CA ASN A 180 12.02 15.48 21.62
C ASN A 180 13.12 14.75 20.84
N VAL A 181 12.88 14.44 19.58
CA VAL A 181 13.94 14.05 18.64
C VAL A 181 14.23 15.25 17.76
N SER A 182 15.47 15.73 17.86
CA SER A 182 16.03 16.65 16.88
C SER A 182 16.41 15.87 15.63
N TYR A 183 15.99 16.38 14.49
CA TYR A 183 16.32 15.83 13.19
C TYR A 183 16.81 16.96 12.28
N PRO A 184 17.92 16.75 11.56
CA PRO A 184 18.38 17.70 10.57
C PRO A 184 17.32 17.87 9.47
N VAL A 185 16.95 19.12 9.19
CA VAL A 185 16.14 19.52 8.03
C VAL A 185 17.10 19.96 6.93
N TYR A 186 17.13 19.21 5.85
CA TYR A 186 17.90 19.52 4.67
C TYR A 186 17.07 20.34 3.69
N ASN A 187 17.73 21.21 2.93
CA ASN A 187 17.10 21.84 1.77
C ASN A 187 17.23 20.94 0.53
N SER A 188 16.59 21.30 -0.58
CA SER A 188 16.69 20.57 -1.86
C SER A 188 18.11 20.52 -2.47
N THR A 189 19.09 21.18 -1.87
CA THR A 189 20.52 21.12 -2.24
C THR A 189 21.31 20.16 -1.33
N GLY A 190 20.66 19.54 -0.33
CA GLY A 190 21.29 18.64 0.64
C GLY A 190 22.05 19.34 1.77
N ASP A 191 21.86 20.66 1.93
CA ASP A 191 22.45 21.41 3.04
C ASP A 191 21.52 21.40 4.25
N ASN A 192 22.08 21.15 5.44
CA ASN A 192 21.39 21.36 6.71
C ASN A 192 21.03 22.84 6.89
N VAL A 193 19.74 23.17 6.79
CA VAL A 193 19.24 24.56 6.92
C VAL A 193 18.65 24.87 8.29
N SER A 194 18.20 23.84 9.02
CA SER A 194 17.76 23.95 10.41
C SER A 194 17.75 22.60 11.10
N ASP A 195 17.79 22.59 12.43
CA ASP A 195 17.44 21.40 13.22
C ASP A 195 15.95 21.46 13.54
N GLY A 196 15.18 20.54 12.96
CA GLY A 196 13.77 20.34 13.28
C GLY A 196 13.68 19.59 14.60
N SER A 197 12.72 19.93 15.46
CA SER A 197 12.47 19.15 16.68
C SER A 197 11.06 18.60 16.64
N ALA A 198 10.93 17.28 16.55
CA ALA A 198 9.67 16.59 16.74
C ALA A 198 9.49 16.31 18.23
N ASN A 199 8.42 16.86 18.84
CA ASN A 199 7.99 16.39 20.15
C ASN A 199 7.33 15.03 19.94
N ILE A 200 8.00 13.99 20.41
CA ILE A 200 7.53 12.59 20.36
C ILE A 200 6.91 12.17 21.71
N ALA A 201 6.72 13.11 22.64
CA ALA A 201 6.02 12.83 23.88
C ALA A 201 4.53 12.53 23.58
N GLY A 202 4.17 11.26 23.67
CA GLY A 202 2.83 10.79 23.32
C GLY A 202 2.73 10.09 21.96
N GLN A 203 3.81 10.01 21.17
CA GLN A 203 3.87 9.05 20.08
C GLN A 203 4.14 7.66 20.68
N GLY A 204 3.06 6.95 20.99
CA GLY A 204 3.15 5.53 21.31
C GLY A 204 3.67 4.72 20.12
N GLY A 205 4.21 3.53 20.38
CA GLY A 205 4.54 2.58 19.32
C GLY A 205 5.70 2.97 18.40
N LEU A 206 6.48 4.02 18.70
CA LEU A 206 7.72 4.31 17.98
C LEU A 206 8.66 3.10 18.03
N PRO A 207 9.35 2.78 16.92
CA PRO A 207 10.38 1.76 16.93
C PRO A 207 11.46 2.09 17.96
N PRO A 208 12.06 1.13 18.69
CA PRO A 208 13.20 1.43 19.56
C PRO A 208 14.38 1.99 18.80
N GLY A 209 15.16 2.84 19.47
CA GLY A 209 16.50 3.19 19.04
C GLY A 209 17.41 1.97 18.97
N LEU A 210 18.37 2.01 18.05
CA LEU A 210 19.35 0.95 17.85
C LEU A 210 20.67 1.32 18.55
N ASP A 211 21.21 0.37 19.31
CA ASP A 211 22.53 0.45 19.95
C ASP A 211 23.64 -0.09 19.02
N GLU A 212 24.90 0.08 19.43
CA GLU A 212 26.04 -0.45 18.69
C GLU A 212 25.95 -1.98 18.57
N GLY A 213 26.05 -2.50 17.35
CA GLY A 213 25.93 -3.93 17.04
C GLY A 213 24.49 -4.46 16.92
N ASP A 214 23.47 -3.62 17.14
CA ASP A 214 22.07 -4.03 16.96
C ASP A 214 21.70 -4.20 15.49
N SER A 215 20.65 -4.97 15.25
CA SER A 215 20.05 -5.13 13.93
C SER A 215 18.54 -4.95 13.97
N ALA A 216 17.99 -4.50 12.85
CA ALA A 216 16.55 -4.38 12.64
C ALA A 216 16.17 -4.79 11.22
N GLN A 217 14.93 -5.25 11.09
CA GLN A 217 14.28 -5.51 9.82
C GLN A 217 13.19 -4.48 9.62
N ILE A 218 13.15 -3.87 8.44
CA ILE A 218 12.02 -3.04 8.01
C ILE A 218 11.34 -3.67 6.82
N THR A 219 10.03 -3.82 6.92
CA THR A 219 9.16 -4.25 5.83
C THR A 219 8.30 -3.07 5.42
N ILE A 220 8.47 -2.61 4.18
CA ILE A 220 7.65 -1.58 3.56
C ILE A 220 6.55 -2.29 2.77
N THR A 221 5.29 -1.92 2.99
CA THR A 221 4.14 -2.42 2.24
C THR A 221 3.46 -1.28 1.48
N THR A 222 3.27 -1.45 0.18
CA THR A 222 2.57 -0.51 -0.70
C THR A 222 1.04 -0.66 -0.60
N GLU A 223 0.27 0.26 -1.19
CA GLU A 223 -1.21 0.19 -1.19
C GLU A 223 -1.75 -1.12 -1.78
N VAL A 224 -1.12 -1.61 -2.87
CA VAL A 224 -1.50 -2.85 -3.57
C VAL A 224 -0.94 -4.11 -2.88
N GLY A 225 -0.33 -3.96 -1.71
CA GLY A 225 0.20 -5.07 -0.91
C GLY A 225 1.51 -5.66 -1.44
N ALA A 226 2.26 -4.93 -2.27
CA ALA A 226 3.64 -5.29 -2.59
C ALA A 226 4.51 -5.04 -1.36
N GLN A 227 5.43 -5.97 -1.06
CA GLN A 227 6.29 -5.89 0.11
C GLN A 227 7.77 -5.83 -0.29
N THR A 228 8.48 -4.88 0.32
CA THR A 228 9.94 -4.75 0.23
C THR A 228 10.53 -4.88 1.63
N VAL A 229 11.49 -5.77 1.79
CA VAL A 229 12.18 -6.01 3.07
C VAL A 229 13.61 -5.48 2.97
N THR A 230 14.01 -4.71 3.96
CA THR A 230 15.39 -4.27 4.15
C THR A 230 15.88 -4.64 5.55
N PHE A 231 17.19 -4.89 5.66
CA PHE A 231 17.86 -5.19 6.92
C PHE A 231 18.83 -4.07 7.23
N ILE A 232 18.85 -3.68 8.49
CA ILE A 232 19.66 -2.62 9.05
C ILE A 232 20.56 -3.25 10.09
N GLN A 233 21.83 -2.91 10.06
CA GLN A 233 22.84 -3.37 11.00
C GLN A 233 23.69 -2.19 11.43
N VAL A 234 23.60 -1.84 12.72
CA VAL A 234 24.45 -0.82 13.31
C VAL A 234 25.85 -1.40 13.52
N PRO A 235 26.93 -0.66 13.20
CA PRO A 235 28.29 -1.10 13.50
C PRO A 235 28.51 -1.43 14.98
N ASP A 236 29.45 -2.34 15.27
CA ASP A 236 29.82 -2.75 16.63
C ASP A 236 30.40 -1.61 17.50
N SER A 237 30.70 -0.45 16.90
CA SER A 237 31.07 0.76 17.62
C SER A 237 30.73 2.00 16.82
N LEU A 238 30.13 2.98 17.50
CA LEU A 238 29.88 4.36 17.04
C LEU A 238 30.95 5.32 17.59
N THR A 239 32.05 4.78 18.12
CA THR A 239 33.14 5.58 18.68
C THR A 239 33.85 6.35 17.57
N GLY A 240 33.71 7.67 17.59
CA GLY A 240 34.34 8.58 16.62
C GLY A 240 33.33 9.31 15.73
N ASP A 241 32.06 8.92 15.80
CA ASP A 241 30.96 9.68 15.20
C ASP A 241 30.45 10.70 16.23
N ASP A 242 30.38 11.96 15.83
CA ASP A 242 29.85 13.04 16.65
C ASP A 242 28.31 13.03 16.59
N PRO A 243 27.62 13.57 17.62
CA PRO A 243 26.17 13.71 17.57
C PRO A 243 25.73 14.50 16.33
N GLY A 244 24.78 13.94 15.58
CA GLY A 244 24.33 14.48 14.30
C GLY A 244 25.01 13.87 13.07
N ASP A 245 26.03 13.03 13.24
CA ASP A 245 26.66 12.33 12.12
C ASP A 245 25.70 11.30 11.48
N THR A 246 25.82 11.16 10.17
CA THR A 246 25.09 10.16 9.38
C THR A 246 26.02 8.99 9.07
N ILE A 247 25.64 7.81 9.53
CA ILE A 247 26.36 6.55 9.30
C ILE A 247 25.57 5.66 8.35
N ASN A 248 26.27 4.82 7.59
CA ASN A 248 25.60 3.78 6.81
C ASN A 248 25.26 2.61 7.74
N VAL A 249 24.00 2.19 7.70
CA VAL A 249 23.45 1.10 8.54
C VAL A 249 22.77 0.05 7.68
#